data_AF-A0A0B5EVP8-F1
#
_entry.id   AF-A0A0B5EVP8-F1
#
_cell.length_a   1.000
_cell.length_b   1.000
_cell.length_c   1.000
_cell.angle_alpha   90.00
_cell.angle_beta   90.00
_cell.angle_gamma   90.00
#
_symmetry.space_group_name_H-M   'P 1'
#
loop_
_entity.id
_entity.type
_entity.pdbx_description
1 polymer ?
#
loop_
_entity_poly.entity_id
_entity_poly.type
_entity_poly.pdbx_seq_one_letter_code
_entity_poly.pdbx_strand_id
1 'polypeptide(L)'
;MENPTVTPIPGDLCYFSFNGTQLGSQAYGYASAGAEVKAGATLVDLALFYERNNLLLNGDLGWIPGIVWGSVVEGLDRMADACQDLWRAGALGESLTFKRA
;
A
#
# COMPACT_ATOMS: atom_id res chain seq x y z
N MET A 1 -15.84 7.21 -12.42
CA MET A 1 -14.80 6.69 -13.31
C MET A 1 -13.58 6.48 -12.42
N GLU A 2 -13.10 5.25 -12.28
CA GLU A 2 -11.91 4.93 -11.47
C GLU A 2 -10.65 5.29 -12.27
N ASN A 3 -9.60 5.75 -11.59
CA ASN A 3 -8.36 6.27 -12.17
C ASN A 3 -7.16 5.33 -11.88
N PRO A 4 -7.01 4.23 -12.64
CA PRO A 4 -5.97 3.24 -12.38
C PRO A 4 -4.58 3.74 -12.78
N THR A 5 -3.57 3.36 -12.00
CA THR A 5 -2.15 3.51 -12.35
C THR A 5 -1.38 2.23 -12.04
N VAL A 6 -0.33 1.95 -12.81
CA VAL A 6 0.72 0.97 -12.48
C VAL A 6 2.06 1.65 -12.19
N THR A 7 2.11 2.97 -12.28
CA THR A 7 3.28 3.83 -12.13
C THR A 7 2.94 5.04 -11.24
N PRO A 8 2.57 4.78 -9.97
CA PRO A 8 2.14 5.84 -9.06
C PRO A 8 3.26 6.84 -8.77
N ILE A 9 2.88 8.10 -8.61
CA ILE A 9 3.78 9.24 -8.42
C ILE A 9 3.78 9.70 -6.95
N PRO A 10 4.75 10.53 -6.52
CA PRO A 10 4.75 11.07 -5.17
C PRO A 10 3.45 11.82 -4.86
N GLY A 11 2.85 11.50 -3.72
CA GLY A 11 1.59 12.06 -3.24
C GLY A 11 0.36 11.25 -3.62
N ASP A 12 0.46 10.25 -4.49
CA ASP A 12 -0.70 9.41 -4.83
C ASP A 12 -1.21 8.62 -3.61
N LEU A 13 -2.53 8.70 -3.39
CA LEU A 13 -3.26 7.80 -2.51
C LEU A 13 -4.00 6.78 -3.37
N CYS A 14 -3.63 5.51 -3.24
CA CYS A 14 -4.21 4.40 -4.00
C CYS A 14 -5.06 3.51 -3.10
N TYR A 15 -6.08 2.89 -3.67
CA TYR A 15 -6.71 1.71 -3.08
C TYR A 15 -6.61 0.52 -4.01
N PHE A 16 -6.53 -0.66 -3.40
CA PHE A 16 -6.56 -1.95 -4.07
C PHE A 16 -7.59 -2.83 -3.37
N SER A 17 -8.34 -3.60 -4.17
CA SER A 17 -9.25 -4.61 -3.65
C SER A 17 -8.62 -5.98 -3.88
N PHE A 18 -8.22 -6.65 -2.80
CA PHE A 18 -7.67 -8.00 -2.85
C PHE A 18 -8.69 -9.01 -2.32
N ASN A 19 -8.72 -10.19 -2.95
CA ASN A 19 -9.35 -11.36 -2.34
C ASN A 19 -8.38 -11.98 -1.31
N GLY A 20 -8.90 -12.59 -0.24
CA GLY A 20 -8.06 -13.11 0.85
C GLY A 20 -6.99 -14.14 0.42
N THR A 21 -7.15 -14.77 -0.74
CA THR A 21 -6.13 -15.67 -1.32
C THR A 21 -4.92 -14.94 -1.91
N GLN A 22 -5.07 -13.68 -2.34
CA GLN A 22 -3.97 -12.90 -2.92
C GLN A 22 -2.97 -12.43 -1.87
N LEU A 23 -3.41 -12.03 -0.67
CA LEU A 23 -2.51 -11.57 0.40
C LEU A 23 -2.05 -12.71 1.34
N GLY A 24 -2.72 -13.86 1.28
CA GLY A 24 -2.34 -15.06 2.06
C GLY A 24 -1.25 -15.92 1.41
N SER A 25 -0.67 -15.50 0.26
CA SER A 25 0.39 -16.24 -0.41
C SER A 25 1.67 -16.26 0.44
N GLN A 26 2.45 -17.37 0.38
CA GLN A 26 3.73 -17.45 1.09
C GLN A 26 4.73 -16.37 0.65
N ALA A 27 4.60 -15.84 -0.57
CA ALA A 27 5.49 -14.82 -1.10
C ALA A 27 5.42 -13.50 -0.31
N TYR A 28 4.27 -13.19 0.30
CA TYR A 28 4.10 -11.98 1.12
C TYR A 28 4.65 -12.12 2.54
N GLY A 29 4.86 -13.35 3.04
CA GLY A 29 5.47 -13.58 4.36
C GLY A 29 4.63 -13.13 5.58
N TYR A 30 3.39 -12.66 5.41
CA TYR A 30 2.55 -12.21 6.54
C TYR A 30 2.12 -13.34 7.48
N ALA A 31 1.95 -14.56 6.95
CA ALA A 31 1.52 -15.72 7.74
C ALA A 31 2.54 -16.10 8.83
N SER A 32 3.84 -15.96 8.58
CA SER A 32 4.89 -16.23 9.59
C SER A 32 4.97 -15.16 10.68
N ALA A 33 4.38 -13.98 10.44
CA ALA A 33 4.26 -12.89 11.42
C ALA A 33 2.96 -12.96 12.25
N GLY A 34 2.13 -14.01 12.09
CA GLY A 34 0.87 -14.19 12.82
C GLY A 34 -0.32 -13.39 12.29
N ALA A 35 -0.19 -12.75 11.12
CA ALA A 35 -1.27 -12.05 10.44
C ALA A 35 -2.03 -13.01 9.50
N GLU A 36 -2.89 -13.86 10.08
CA GLU A 36 -3.73 -14.78 9.30
C GLU A 36 -4.83 -14.04 8.54
N VAL A 37 -4.70 -13.95 7.22
CA VAL A 37 -5.79 -13.51 6.33
C VAL A 37 -6.78 -14.67 6.18
N LYS A 38 -8.00 -14.50 6.68
CA LYS A 38 -9.06 -15.51 6.51
C LYS A 38 -9.43 -15.66 5.03
N ALA A 39 -9.51 -16.91 4.58
CA ALA A 39 -10.01 -17.23 3.25
C ALA A 39 -11.43 -16.65 3.06
N GLY A 40 -11.65 -15.94 1.95
CA GLY A 40 -12.94 -15.29 1.64
C GLY A 40 -13.14 -13.88 2.21
N ALA A 41 -12.20 -13.34 3.00
CA ALA A 41 -12.24 -11.94 3.39
C ALA A 41 -11.96 -11.02 2.20
N THR A 42 -12.75 -9.95 2.05
CA THR A 42 -12.40 -8.82 1.19
C THR A 42 -11.44 -7.92 1.95
N LEU A 43 -10.25 -7.71 1.38
CA LEU A 43 -9.25 -6.81 1.94
C LEU A 43 -9.08 -5.60 1.03
N VAL A 44 -8.99 -4.44 1.67
CA VAL A 44 -8.66 -3.19 0.98
C VAL A 44 -7.28 -2.75 1.47
N ASP A 45 -6.36 -2.59 0.53
CA ASP A 45 -5.08 -1.95 0.79
C ASP A 45 -5.24 -0.45 0.48
N LEU A 46 -4.87 0.40 1.44
CA LEU A 46 -4.82 1.85 1.28
C LEU A 46 -3.35 2.27 1.32
N ALA A 47 -2.80 2.59 0.15
CA ALA A 47 -1.39 2.88 -0.03
C ALA A 47 -1.14 4.39 -0.23
N LEU A 48 -0.03 4.86 0.31
CA LEU A 48 0.54 6.19 0.07
C LEU A 48 1.88 6.03 -0.65
N PHE A 49 2.03 6.67 -1.81
CA PHE A 49 3.30 6.72 -2.54
C PHE A 49 4.04 8.01 -2.19
N TYR A 50 5.16 7.90 -1.48
CA TYR A 50 5.92 9.05 -0.98
C TYR A 50 7.10 9.45 -1.88
N GLU A 51 7.53 8.57 -2.79
CA GLU A 51 8.62 8.80 -3.72
C GLU A 51 8.26 8.36 -5.15
N ARG A 52 9.18 8.59 -6.10
CA ARG A 52 9.00 8.39 -7.55
C ARG A 52 9.57 7.05 -8.03
N ASN A 53 9.38 6.76 -9.33
CA ASN A 53 9.93 5.61 -10.04
C ASN A 53 9.40 4.26 -9.51
N ASN A 54 8.16 4.24 -9.04
CA ASN A 54 7.48 3.02 -8.60
C ASN A 54 6.93 2.23 -9.80
N LEU A 55 6.92 0.90 -9.66
CA LEU A 55 6.22 -0.02 -10.55
C LEU A 55 5.34 -0.92 -9.69
N LEU A 56 4.03 -0.92 -9.94
CA LEU A 56 3.11 -1.85 -9.30
C LEU A 56 3.14 -3.19 -10.03
N LEU A 57 4.20 -3.95 -9.73
CA LEU A 57 4.53 -5.22 -10.36
C LEU A 57 5.02 -6.19 -9.28
N ASN A 58 4.55 -7.43 -9.30
CA ASN A 58 5.12 -8.50 -8.48
C ASN A 58 5.20 -9.84 -9.23
N GLY A 59 5.88 -10.82 -8.61
CA GLY A 59 6.06 -12.16 -9.17
C GLY A 59 4.83 -13.05 -9.12
N ASP A 60 3.79 -12.68 -8.38
CA ASP A 60 2.59 -13.49 -8.17
C ASP A 60 1.55 -13.22 -9.28
N LEU A 61 1.27 -11.95 -9.56
CA LEU A 61 0.18 -11.52 -10.44
C LEU A 61 0.66 -10.68 -11.63
N GLY A 62 1.95 -10.32 -11.68
CA GLY A 62 2.44 -9.35 -12.64
C GLY A 62 1.99 -7.94 -12.27
N TRP A 63 1.41 -7.21 -13.23
CA TRP A 63 0.98 -5.83 -13.03
C TRP A 63 -0.24 -5.75 -12.11
N ILE A 64 -0.20 -4.86 -11.12
CA ILE A 64 -1.27 -4.67 -10.14
C ILE A 64 -1.74 -3.21 -10.20
N PRO A 65 -2.75 -2.90 -11.02
CA PRO A 65 -3.28 -1.54 -11.10
C PRO A 65 -3.91 -1.11 -9.75
N GLY A 66 -3.46 0.03 -9.23
CA GLY A 66 -4.07 0.69 -8.07
C GLY A 66 -4.95 1.85 -8.51
N ILE A 67 -6.07 2.05 -7.83
CA ILE A 67 -6.96 3.17 -8.14
C ILE A 67 -6.54 4.40 -7.33
N VAL A 68 -6.07 5.44 -8.02
CA VAL A 68 -5.75 6.73 -7.40
C VAL A 68 -7.05 7.43 -7.03
N TRP A 69 -7.28 7.62 -5.73
CA TRP A 69 -8.51 8.22 -5.19
C TRP A 69 -8.28 9.59 -4.56
N GLY A 70 -7.02 9.96 -4.31
CA GLY A 70 -6.65 11.24 -3.73
C GLY A 70 -5.18 11.56 -3.96
N SER A 71 -4.80 12.78 -3.62
CA SER A 71 -3.43 13.25 -3.67
C SER A 71 -3.12 14.05 -2.40
N VAL A 72 -1.94 13.80 -1.82
CA VAL A 72 -1.43 14.57 -0.67
C VAL A 72 -1.05 15.97 -1.15
N VAL A 73 -1.76 16.97 -0.66
CA VAL A 73 -1.54 18.38 -1.03
C VAL A 73 -0.67 19.16 -0.03
N GLU A 74 -0.53 18.63 1.19
CA GLU A 74 0.22 19.28 2.28
C GLU A 74 1.06 18.24 3.02
N GLY A 75 2.30 18.61 3.39
CA GLY A 75 3.14 17.78 4.27
C GLY A 75 3.75 16.53 3.64
N LEU A 76 3.78 16.41 2.30
CA LEU A 76 4.35 15.24 1.62
C LEU A 76 5.82 15.00 1.99
N ASP A 77 6.65 16.04 2.06
CA ASP A 77 8.07 15.90 2.43
C ASP A 77 8.25 15.29 3.83
N ARG A 78 7.45 15.77 4.80
CA ARG A 78 7.47 15.23 6.17
C ARG A 78 6.99 13.78 6.22
N MET A 79 6.01 13.41 5.40
CA MET A 79 5.54 12.04 5.29
C MET A 79 6.62 11.15 4.66
N ALA A 80 7.31 11.62 3.62
CA ALA A 80 8.42 10.91 3.00
C ALA A 80 9.56 10.64 4.01
N ASP A 81 9.95 11.64 4.80
CA ASP A 81 10.94 11.46 5.87
C ASP A 81 10.52 10.39 6.89
N ALA A 82 9.24 10.40 7.30
CA ALA A 82 8.71 9.40 8.23
C ALA A 82 8.66 7.99 7.60
N CYS A 83 8.30 7.87 6.32
CA CYS A 83 8.33 6.60 5.59
C CYS A 83 9.76 6.07 5.43
N GLN A 84 10.75 6.95 5.20
CA GLN A 84 12.16 6.58 5.13
C GLN A 84 12.72 6.15 6.49
N ASP A 85 12.23 6.72 7.58
CA ASP A 85 12.53 6.24 8.93
C ASP A 85 11.90 4.88 9.21
N LEU A 86 10.61 4.71 8.88
CA LEU A 86 9.89 3.43 8.99
C LEU A 86 10.57 2.31 8.19
N TRP A 87 11.10 2.60 7.01
CA TRP A 87 11.85 1.62 6.22
C TRP A 87 13.14 1.18 6.91
N ARG A 88 13.88 2.11 7.55
CA ARG A 88 15.15 1.84 8.23
C ARG A 88 14.97 1.20 9.60
N ALA A 89 13.97 1.62 10.35
CA ALA A 89 13.75 1.23 11.75
C ALA A 89 12.70 0.12 11.92
N GLY A 90 11.85 -0.10 10.91
CA GLY A 90 10.71 -1.01 10.96
C GLY A 90 9.41 -0.33 11.43
N ALA A 91 8.31 -1.07 11.35
CA ALA A 91 6.95 -0.56 11.60
C ALA A 91 6.32 -1.06 12.91
N LEU A 92 7.12 -1.58 13.85
CA LEU A 92 6.59 -2.14 15.10
C LEU A 92 6.03 -1.03 16.00
N GLY A 93 4.75 -1.13 16.35
CA GLY A 93 4.05 -0.12 17.16
C GLY A 93 3.52 1.08 16.36
N GLU A 94 3.75 1.10 15.05
CA GLU A 94 3.31 2.17 14.16
C GLU A 94 1.89 1.92 13.62
N SER A 95 1.21 3.01 13.25
CA SER A 95 -0.13 2.94 12.66
C SER A 95 -0.35 4.03 11.62
N LEU A 96 -0.76 3.63 10.41
CA LEU A 96 -1.22 4.55 9.37
C LEU A 96 -2.73 4.74 9.48
N THR A 97 -3.18 5.99 9.64
CA THR A 97 -4.59 6.32 9.81
C THR A 97 -5.07 7.33 8.77
N PHE A 98 -6.19 7.01 8.11
CA PHE A 98 -6.91 7.92 7.21
C PHE A 98 -8.14 8.48 7.93
N LYS A 99 -8.32 9.80 7.92
CA LYS A 99 -9.47 10.49 8.53
C LYS A 99 -10.00 11.55 7.57
N ARG A 100 -11.28 11.92 7.73
CA ARG A 100 -11.81 13.12 7.09
C ARG A 100 -11.13 14.34 7.70
N ALA A 101 -10.73 15.29 6.85
CA ALA A 101 -10.14 16.56 7.26
C ALA A 101 -11.14 17.42 8.03
#